data_AF-A0A814MZM6-F1
#
_entry.id   AF-A0A814MZM6-F1
#
_cell.length_a   1.000
_cell.length_b   1.000
_cell.length_c   1.000
_cell.angle_alpha   90.00
_cell.angle_beta   90.00
_cell.angle_gamma   90.00
#
_symmetry.space_group_name_H-M   'P 1'
#
loop_
_entity.id
_entity.type
_entity.pdbx_description
1 polymer ?
#
loop_
_entity_poly.entity_id
_entity_poly.type
_entity_poly.pdbx_seq_one_letter_code
_entity_poly.pdbx_strand_id
1 'polypeptide(L)'
;MSATTDECKSSSLRNENSIFLYDVPITVQKVSKAVTFLFHLFFQRKFIVHRLTGLAYLVQYAMALYLYFKNYELFKNSCLIWSLPLTGLLQSITAIFTFTFLPKNKLDSGYYTDRGLLSYAFILENSFFSGILLFPWLYYSDRFYSFISSSIIIDNIVVFIPYIPRMLWPKTQLRESLKNASKIKTKSSRIFYLFITTMTKVFYIWAKHYIGYFLNYIRFLNRATDEQIYHIYLLLIFSAFATTISIFLHTLKFKGYIAPKTSVMLYVISYLATFYSFIQIREVFIVNLDITFYVLIGLVLNFTRFQHPYQFCLMILFNLFKHNGLPANVIQYLFLTTR
;
A
#
# COMPACT_ATOMS: atom_id res chain seq x y z
N MET A 1 40.15 -6.51 -57.63
CA MET A 1 40.37 -5.23 -56.89
C MET A 1 40.13 -5.54 -55.42
N SER A 2 41.06 -6.02 -54.59
CA SER A 2 42.45 -5.62 -54.31
C SER A 2 42.59 -4.13 -54.02
N ALA A 3 42.47 -3.77 -52.73
CA ALA A 3 43.18 -2.65 -52.12
C ALA A 3 43.17 -2.83 -50.59
N THR A 4 44.22 -3.49 -50.10
CA THR A 4 44.75 -3.37 -48.74
C THR A 4 45.34 -1.96 -48.56
N THR A 5 45.00 -1.28 -47.47
CA THR A 5 45.79 -0.15 -46.97
C THR A 5 45.91 -0.26 -45.45
N ASP A 6 47.11 -0.68 -45.06
CA ASP A 6 47.69 -0.52 -43.73
C ASP A 6 47.79 0.96 -43.38
N GLU A 7 47.26 1.35 -42.21
CA GLU A 7 47.72 2.56 -41.51
C GLU A 7 48.18 2.17 -40.11
N CYS A 8 49.48 1.88 -40.03
CA CYS A 8 50.28 1.92 -38.82
C CYS A 8 50.71 3.38 -38.58
N LYS A 9 50.13 4.07 -37.58
CA LYS A 9 50.69 5.33 -37.06
C LYS A 9 50.53 5.51 -35.54
N SER A 10 51.71 5.74 -34.95
CA SER A 10 52.03 6.44 -33.70
C SER A 10 51.53 5.87 -32.37
N SER A 11 52.28 4.89 -31.89
CA SER A 11 52.63 4.75 -30.49
C SER A 11 53.68 5.81 -30.10
N SER A 12 53.30 6.81 -29.30
CA SER A 12 54.17 7.46 -28.30
C SER A 12 53.51 8.72 -27.76
N LEU A 13 52.91 8.61 -26.57
CA LEU A 13 52.85 9.61 -25.50
C LEU A 13 51.94 9.00 -24.43
N ARG A 14 52.43 7.94 -23.78
CA ARG A 14 51.87 7.47 -22.53
C ARG A 14 52.16 8.55 -21.50
N ASN A 15 51.11 9.29 -21.18
CA ASN A 15 51.12 10.32 -20.16
C ASN A 15 51.32 9.62 -18.79
N GLU A 16 52.56 9.57 -18.30
CA GLU A 16 52.97 9.05 -16.98
C GLU A 16 52.53 9.95 -15.82
N ASN A 17 51.36 10.56 -15.94
CA ASN A 17 50.65 11.19 -14.84
C ASN A 17 49.55 10.25 -14.34
N SER A 18 49.89 8.97 -14.14
CA SER A 18 49.12 8.10 -13.24
C SER A 18 49.38 8.60 -11.83
N ILE A 19 48.74 9.72 -11.50
CA ILE A 19 48.53 10.18 -10.14
C ILE A 19 48.13 8.94 -9.36
N PHE A 20 48.99 8.54 -8.42
CA PHE A 20 48.74 7.47 -7.47
C PHE A 20 47.40 7.77 -6.79
N LEU A 21 46.32 7.23 -7.35
CA LEU A 21 45.03 7.10 -6.70
C LEU A 21 45.29 6.09 -5.60
N TYR A 22 45.76 6.63 -4.47
CA TYR A 22 45.85 5.98 -3.17
C TYR A 22 44.71 4.98 -3.02
N ASP A 23 45.03 3.80 -2.49
CA ASP A 23 44.11 2.71 -2.18
C ASP A 23 42.91 3.20 -1.37
N VAL A 24 41.90 3.74 -2.07
CA VAL A 24 40.63 4.11 -1.46
C VAL A 24 40.02 2.81 -0.97
N PRO A 25 39.79 2.65 0.34
CA PRO A 25 39.29 1.40 0.90
C PRO A 25 38.04 0.95 0.14
N ILE A 26 37.94 -0.35 -0.15
CA ILE A 26 36.82 -0.94 -0.89
C ILE A 26 35.46 -0.48 -0.32
N THR A 27 35.39 -0.28 1.00
CA THR A 27 34.21 0.26 1.70
C THR A 27 33.82 1.66 1.21
N VAL A 28 34.77 2.59 1.07
CA VAL A 28 34.51 3.95 0.60
C VAL A 28 34.01 3.94 -0.84
N GLN A 29 34.57 3.07 -1.70
CA GLN A 29 34.08 2.92 -3.07
C GLN A 29 32.64 2.40 -3.13
N LYS A 30 32.28 1.43 -2.28
CA LYS A 30 30.92 0.88 -2.19
C LYS A 30 29.93 1.95 -1.68
N VAL A 31 30.30 2.70 -0.64
CA VAL A 31 29.48 3.79 -0.10
C VAL A 31 29.26 4.87 -1.15
N SER A 32 30.33 5.31 -1.82
CA SER A 32 30.25 6.31 -2.90
C SER A 32 29.31 5.86 -4.02
N LYS A 33 29.46 4.62 -4.51
CA LYS A 33 28.55 4.05 -5.53
C LYS A 33 27.10 4.00 -5.07
N ALA A 34 26.85 3.63 -3.80
CA ALA A 34 25.51 3.62 -3.23
C ALA A 34 24.91 5.03 -3.15
N VAL A 35 25.69 6.02 -2.70
CA VAL A 35 25.27 7.43 -2.64
C VAL A 35 24.97 7.97 -4.03
N THR A 36 25.85 7.74 -5.02
CA THR A 36 25.62 8.15 -6.41
C THR A 36 24.36 7.48 -6.99
N PHE A 37 24.15 6.19 -6.71
CA PHE A 37 22.94 5.48 -7.12
C PHE A 37 21.68 6.09 -6.50
N LEU A 38 21.67 6.35 -5.19
CA LEU A 38 20.54 6.98 -4.49
C LEU A 38 20.27 8.39 -5.03
N PHE A 39 21.32 9.19 -5.24
CA PHE A 39 21.19 10.52 -5.81
C PHE A 39 20.56 10.45 -7.21
N HIS A 40 21.07 9.55 -8.06
CA HIS A 40 20.51 9.32 -9.40
C HIS A 40 19.06 8.78 -9.36
N LEU A 41 18.73 7.97 -8.36
CA LEU A 41 17.40 7.40 -8.22
C LEU A 41 16.36 8.46 -7.88
N PHE A 42 16.67 9.41 -7.00
CA PHE A 42 15.69 10.38 -6.50
C PHE A 42 15.79 11.79 -7.12
N PHE A 43 16.97 12.25 -7.55
CA PHE A 43 17.21 13.65 -7.92
C PHE A 43 17.36 13.91 -9.43
N GLN A 44 16.98 12.95 -10.28
CA GLN A 44 16.90 13.22 -11.72
C GLN A 44 15.74 14.15 -12.06
N ARG A 45 15.99 15.09 -12.99
CA ARG A 45 14.98 16.05 -13.49
C ARG A 45 13.70 15.38 -13.99
N LYS A 46 13.82 14.23 -14.68
CA LYS A 46 12.67 13.50 -15.20
C LYS A 46 11.86 12.88 -14.06
N PHE A 47 10.63 13.35 -13.91
CA PHE A 47 9.67 12.93 -12.88
C PHE A 47 10.10 13.27 -11.45
N ILE A 48 10.77 14.43 -11.29
CA ILE A 48 11.33 14.86 -10.00
C ILE A 48 10.27 14.91 -8.88
N VAL A 49 9.07 15.41 -9.17
CA VAL A 49 7.99 15.51 -8.18
C VAL A 49 7.61 14.13 -7.64
N HIS A 50 7.30 13.17 -8.51
CA HIS A 50 6.97 11.80 -8.10
C HIS A 50 8.10 11.13 -7.29
N ARG A 51 9.36 11.35 -7.68
CA ARG A 51 10.52 10.79 -6.97
C ARG A 51 10.70 11.40 -5.59
N LEU A 52 10.60 12.71 -5.47
CA LEU A 52 10.72 13.41 -4.19
C LEU A 52 9.57 13.07 -3.25
N THR A 53 8.33 12.97 -3.75
CA THR A 53 7.18 12.49 -2.96
C THR A 53 7.41 11.05 -2.50
N GLY A 54 7.92 10.17 -3.36
CA GLY A 54 8.27 8.80 -2.99
C GLY A 54 9.40 8.72 -1.96
N LEU A 55 10.43 9.57 -2.07
CA LEU A 55 11.50 9.65 -1.07
C LEU A 55 10.96 10.14 0.27
N ALA A 56 10.15 11.20 0.28
CA ALA A 56 9.52 11.72 1.48
C ALA A 56 8.67 10.64 2.17
N TYR A 57 7.89 9.88 1.39
CA TYR A 57 7.12 8.74 1.88
C TYR A 57 8.01 7.68 2.55
N LEU A 58 9.11 7.28 1.91
CA LEU A 58 10.03 6.28 2.46
C LEU A 58 10.68 6.75 3.77
N VAL A 59 11.07 8.02 3.84
CA VAL A 59 11.62 8.63 5.06
C VAL A 59 10.57 8.65 6.17
N GLN A 60 9.35 9.12 5.89
CA GLN A 60 8.25 9.12 6.85
C GLN A 60 7.91 7.71 7.33
N TYR A 61 7.90 6.72 6.45
CA TYR A 61 7.63 5.33 6.80
C TYR A 61 8.70 4.77 7.75
N ALA A 62 9.99 5.00 7.44
CA ALA A 62 11.09 4.58 8.30
C ALA A 62 11.03 5.28 9.67
N MET A 63 10.74 6.58 9.69
CA MET A 63 10.55 7.34 10.94
C MET A 63 9.34 6.85 11.74
N ALA A 64 8.22 6.51 11.07
CA ALA A 64 7.03 5.98 11.71
C ALA A 64 7.31 4.64 12.38
N LEU A 65 7.99 3.72 11.70
CA LEU A 65 8.42 2.45 12.31
C LEU A 65 9.39 2.68 13.47
N TYR A 66 10.40 3.52 13.28
CA TYR A 66 11.38 3.81 14.33
C TYR A 66 10.70 4.36 15.59
N LEU A 67 9.84 5.38 15.43
CA LEU A 67 9.12 5.97 16.56
C LEU A 67 8.10 5.00 17.15
N TYR A 68 7.38 4.24 16.33
CA TYR A 68 6.42 3.24 16.83
C TYR A 68 7.08 2.23 17.78
N PHE A 69 8.27 1.71 17.42
CA PHE A 69 8.98 0.74 18.25
C PHE A 69 9.80 1.38 19.39
N LYS A 70 10.30 2.61 19.23
CA LYS A 70 11.18 3.25 20.21
C LYS A 70 10.46 4.14 21.22
N ASN A 71 9.44 4.87 20.78
CA ASN A 71 8.66 5.80 21.60
C ASN A 71 7.26 6.00 20.98
N TYR A 72 6.36 5.07 21.30
CA TYR A 72 5.00 5.04 20.74
C TYR A 72 4.20 6.30 21.06
N GLU A 73 4.35 6.89 22.25
CA GLU A 73 3.67 8.13 22.62
C GLU A 73 4.09 9.30 21.72
N LEU A 74 5.39 9.39 21.41
CA LEU A 74 5.87 10.39 20.45
C LEU A 74 5.31 10.12 19.05
N PHE A 75 5.24 8.86 18.62
CA PHE A 75 4.62 8.50 17.33
C PHE A 75 3.15 8.92 17.28
N LYS A 76 2.34 8.56 18.28
CA LYS A 76 0.90 8.83 18.38
C LYS A 76 0.59 10.34 18.33
N ASN A 77 1.46 11.16 18.91
CA ASN A 77 1.30 12.61 18.94
C ASN A 77 2.00 13.34 17.76
N SER A 78 2.77 12.63 16.94
CA SER A 78 3.51 13.23 15.82
C SER A 78 2.61 13.52 14.61
N CYS A 79 3.12 14.36 13.70
CA CYS A 79 2.47 14.57 12.41
C CYS A 79 2.52 13.34 11.49
N LEU A 80 3.29 12.29 11.81
CA LEU A 80 3.39 11.08 10.97
C LEU A 80 2.06 10.34 10.87
N ILE A 81 1.19 10.46 11.87
CA ILE A 81 -0.14 9.85 11.89
C ILE A 81 -0.98 10.24 10.66
N TRP A 82 -0.95 11.51 10.26
CA TRP A 82 -1.72 11.97 9.10
C TRP A 82 -0.84 12.21 7.87
N SER A 83 0.42 12.57 8.06
CA SER A 83 1.30 12.89 6.93
C SER A 83 1.74 11.64 6.17
N LEU A 84 2.00 10.50 6.83
CA LEU A 84 2.37 9.26 6.15
C LEU A 84 1.31 8.76 5.15
N PRO A 85 0.04 8.55 5.55
CA PRO A 85 -1.00 8.13 4.60
C PRO A 85 -1.28 9.20 3.54
N LEU A 86 -1.22 10.50 3.89
CA LEU A 86 -1.41 11.58 2.94
C LEU A 86 -0.30 11.60 1.88
N THR A 87 0.97 11.47 2.27
CA THR A 87 2.08 11.39 1.32
C THR A 87 1.99 10.14 0.46
N GLY A 88 1.50 9.01 0.99
CA GLY A 88 1.21 7.81 0.18
C GLY A 88 0.12 8.03 -0.88
N LEU A 89 -0.94 8.78 -0.55
CA LEU A 89 -1.96 9.23 -1.50
C LEU A 89 -1.37 10.18 -2.55
N LEU A 90 -0.63 11.20 -2.12
CA LEU A 90 0.05 12.16 -3.01
C LEU A 90 1.05 11.47 -3.94
N GLN A 91 1.78 10.45 -3.47
CA GLN A 91 2.65 9.65 -4.33
C GLN A 91 1.85 8.95 -5.43
N SER A 92 0.69 8.38 -5.08
CA SER A 92 -0.16 7.72 -6.07
C SER A 92 -0.76 8.72 -7.07
N ILE A 93 -1.14 9.91 -6.62
CA ILE A 93 -1.63 11.00 -7.49
C ILE A 93 -0.52 11.49 -8.44
N THR A 94 0.67 11.78 -7.91
CA THR A 94 1.81 12.19 -8.75
C THR A 94 2.22 11.10 -9.73
N ALA A 95 2.07 9.82 -9.37
CA ALA A 95 2.27 8.70 -10.28
C ALA A 95 1.27 8.69 -11.44
N ILE A 96 -0.01 9.00 -11.19
CA ILE A 96 -1.06 9.12 -12.23
C ILE A 96 -0.64 10.18 -13.27
N PHE A 97 -0.22 11.35 -12.82
CA PHE A 97 0.22 12.44 -13.72
C PHE A 97 1.56 12.16 -14.41
N THR A 98 2.41 11.34 -13.79
CA THR A 98 3.75 11.00 -14.29
C THR A 98 3.73 9.89 -15.34
N PHE A 99 2.93 8.84 -15.12
CA PHE A 99 2.94 7.62 -15.92
C PHE A 99 1.84 7.59 -16.99
N THR A 100 1.51 8.75 -17.55
CA THR A 100 0.47 8.91 -18.60
C THR A 100 0.81 8.21 -19.91
N PHE A 101 2.07 7.84 -20.13
CA PHE A 101 2.55 7.04 -21.26
C PHE A 101 2.17 5.56 -21.18
N LEU A 102 1.68 5.08 -20.03
CA LEU A 102 1.25 3.70 -19.88
C LEU A 102 -0.05 3.44 -20.67
N PRO A 103 -0.24 2.23 -21.20
CA PRO A 103 -1.42 1.92 -22.01
C PRO A 103 -2.71 1.97 -21.19
N LYS A 104 -3.56 2.96 -21.48
CA LYS A 104 -4.85 3.17 -20.80
C LYS A 104 -5.88 2.07 -21.12
N ASN A 105 -5.81 1.53 -22.34
CA ASN A 105 -6.78 0.54 -22.84
C ASN A 105 -6.43 -0.90 -22.44
N LYS A 106 -5.27 -1.14 -21.82
CA LYS A 106 -4.93 -2.47 -21.28
C LYS A 106 -5.61 -2.63 -19.92
N LEU A 107 -6.82 -3.18 -19.97
CA LEU A 107 -7.68 -3.40 -18.81
C LEU A 107 -6.96 -4.14 -17.66
N ASP A 108 -6.07 -5.09 -17.96
CA ASP A 108 -5.18 -5.67 -16.94
C ASP A 108 -4.02 -6.47 -17.55
N SER A 109 -2.76 -6.05 -17.33
CA SER A 109 -1.58 -6.89 -17.60
C SER A 109 -1.32 -7.89 -16.47
N GLY A 110 -2.09 -7.83 -15.38
CA GLY A 110 -1.78 -8.46 -14.09
C GLY A 110 -0.84 -7.57 -13.28
N TYR A 111 -1.04 -7.56 -11.97
CA TYR A 111 -0.24 -6.78 -11.01
C TYR A 111 1.26 -6.96 -11.25
N TYR A 112 1.69 -8.20 -11.50
CA TYR A 112 3.07 -8.52 -11.81
C TYR A 112 3.21 -9.38 -13.05
N THR A 113 4.20 -9.00 -13.87
CA THR A 113 4.61 -9.69 -15.09
C THR A 113 6.12 -9.60 -15.24
N ASP A 114 6.70 -10.62 -15.87
CA ASP A 114 8.11 -10.66 -16.25
C ASP A 114 8.42 -9.70 -17.41
N ARG A 115 7.53 -9.60 -18.40
CA ARG A 115 7.78 -8.81 -19.63
C ARG A 115 6.88 -7.58 -19.79
N GLY A 116 5.86 -7.43 -18.96
CA GLY A 116 4.86 -6.38 -19.10
C GLY A 116 5.16 -5.11 -18.30
N LEU A 117 4.69 -3.98 -18.84
CA LEU A 117 4.56 -2.73 -18.11
C LEU A 117 3.41 -2.81 -17.10
N LEU A 118 3.50 -1.95 -16.08
CA LEU A 118 2.41 -1.72 -15.12
C LEU A 118 1.17 -1.21 -15.86
N SER A 119 -0.03 -1.66 -15.47
CA SER A 119 -1.26 -1.11 -16.02
C SER A 119 -1.53 0.28 -15.44
N TYR A 120 -1.97 1.22 -16.28
CA TYR A 120 -2.40 2.54 -15.80
C TYR A 120 -3.62 2.44 -14.86
N ALA A 121 -4.53 1.49 -15.12
CA ALA A 121 -5.68 1.21 -14.26
C ALA A 121 -5.25 0.78 -12.85
N PHE A 122 -4.13 0.07 -12.73
CA PHE A 122 -3.60 -0.32 -11.43
C PHE A 122 -3.10 0.88 -10.62
N ILE A 123 -2.44 1.86 -11.26
CA ILE A 123 -1.99 3.08 -10.57
C ILE A 123 -3.19 3.87 -10.04
N LEU A 124 -4.24 4.01 -10.87
CA LEU A 124 -5.49 4.63 -10.46
C LEU A 124 -6.12 3.87 -9.30
N GLU A 125 -6.29 2.56 -9.43
CA GLU A 125 -6.86 1.73 -8.36
C GLU A 125 -6.05 1.82 -7.06
N ASN A 126 -4.72 1.89 -7.13
CA ASN A 126 -3.88 2.06 -5.96
C ASN A 126 -4.10 3.40 -5.26
N SER A 127 -4.36 4.49 -6.01
CA SER A 127 -4.67 5.80 -5.40
C SER A 127 -5.97 5.76 -4.60
N PHE A 128 -6.95 4.98 -5.05
CA PHE A 128 -8.18 4.75 -4.29
C PHE A 128 -7.89 4.02 -2.97
N PHE A 129 -7.09 2.96 -2.98
CA PHE A 129 -6.76 2.22 -1.76
C PHE A 129 -5.91 3.04 -0.78
N SER A 130 -4.94 3.83 -1.26
CA SER A 130 -4.22 4.79 -0.41
C SER A 130 -5.16 5.88 0.13
N GLY A 131 -6.15 6.30 -0.65
CA GLY A 131 -7.17 7.27 -0.23
C GLY A 131 -8.09 6.72 0.88
N ILE A 132 -8.60 5.49 0.74
CA ILE A 132 -9.38 4.83 1.81
C ILE A 132 -8.55 4.74 3.07
N LEU A 133 -7.28 4.33 2.96
CA LEU A 133 -6.44 4.10 4.13
C LEU A 133 -6.22 5.39 4.94
N LEU A 134 -6.27 6.57 4.32
CA LEU A 134 -6.19 7.85 5.04
C LEU A 134 -7.26 7.99 6.14
N PHE A 135 -8.48 7.47 5.92
CA PHE A 135 -9.59 7.63 6.85
C PHE A 135 -9.36 6.95 8.21
N PRO A 136 -9.03 5.63 8.31
CA PRO A 136 -8.75 5.02 9.61
C PRO A 136 -7.54 5.67 10.31
N TRP A 137 -6.52 6.13 9.59
CA TRP A 137 -5.42 6.88 10.20
C TRP A 137 -5.89 8.17 10.90
N LEU A 138 -6.71 8.97 10.21
CA LEU A 138 -7.29 10.18 10.80
C LEU A 138 -8.23 9.82 11.95
N TYR A 139 -9.00 8.74 11.81
CA TYR A 139 -10.03 8.39 12.77
C TYR A 139 -9.51 7.81 14.09
N TYR A 140 -8.38 7.12 14.07
CA TYR A 140 -7.69 6.65 15.27
C TYR A 140 -6.82 7.72 15.95
N SER A 141 -6.57 8.84 15.29
CA SER A 141 -5.82 9.95 15.85
C SER A 141 -6.67 10.75 16.83
N ASP A 142 -6.30 10.81 18.11
CA ASP A 142 -7.06 11.55 19.13
C ASP A 142 -7.25 13.04 18.76
N ARG A 143 -6.24 13.65 18.11
CA ARG A 143 -6.32 15.03 17.60
C ARG A 143 -7.48 15.28 16.64
N PHE A 144 -7.78 14.32 15.76
CA PHE A 144 -8.84 14.47 14.76
C PHE A 144 -10.15 13.82 15.22
N TYR A 145 -10.06 12.77 16.04
CA TYR A 145 -11.22 12.03 16.53
C TYR A 145 -12.22 12.94 17.23
N SER A 146 -11.77 13.81 18.14
CA SER A 146 -12.66 14.75 18.85
C SER A 146 -13.47 15.64 17.91
N PHE A 147 -12.84 16.14 16.85
CA PHE A 147 -13.50 16.92 15.81
C PHE A 147 -14.46 16.07 14.98
N ILE A 148 -14.03 14.88 14.54
CA ILE A 148 -14.85 13.97 13.73
C ILE A 148 -16.08 13.51 14.50
N SER A 149 -15.93 13.10 15.76
CA SER A 149 -17.00 12.60 16.62
C SER A 149 -17.93 13.70 17.13
N SER A 150 -17.58 14.98 16.98
CA SER A 150 -18.43 16.11 17.39
C SER A 150 -19.71 16.25 16.54
N SER A 151 -19.73 15.66 15.34
CA SER A 151 -20.84 15.74 14.41
C SER A 151 -21.15 14.38 13.82
N ILE A 152 -22.40 13.91 14.01
CA ILE A 152 -22.90 12.67 13.42
C ILE A 152 -22.71 12.64 11.89
N ILE A 153 -22.79 13.81 11.23
CA ILE A 153 -22.63 13.91 9.77
C ILE A 153 -21.17 13.65 9.41
N ILE A 154 -20.22 14.32 10.07
CA ILE A 154 -18.78 14.16 9.81
C ILE A 154 -18.33 12.73 10.12
N ASP A 155 -18.78 12.18 11.24
CA ASP A 155 -18.48 10.83 11.68
C ASP A 155 -18.93 9.79 10.64
N ASN A 156 -20.16 9.91 10.14
CA ASN A 156 -20.68 9.04 9.07
C ASN A 156 -19.94 9.20 7.74
N ILE A 157 -19.55 10.43 7.39
CA ILE A 157 -18.73 10.71 6.19
C ILE A 157 -17.37 9.99 6.29
N VAL A 158 -16.73 10.01 7.46
CA VAL A 158 -15.42 9.37 7.65
C VAL A 158 -15.53 7.84 7.66
N VAL A 159 -16.60 7.30 8.22
CA VAL A 159 -16.73 5.85 8.45
C VAL A 159 -17.30 5.10 7.24
N PHE A 160 -18.39 5.60 6.63
CA PHE A 160 -19.16 4.83 5.64
C PHE A 160 -18.97 5.32 4.19
N ILE A 161 -18.74 6.62 4.00
CA ILE A 161 -18.69 7.21 2.65
C ILE A 161 -17.40 6.94 1.86
N PRO A 162 -16.19 6.73 2.41
CA PRO A 162 -14.96 6.62 1.61
C PRO A 162 -14.98 5.53 0.53
N TYR A 163 -15.92 4.59 0.64
CA TYR A 163 -16.04 3.42 -0.20
C TYR A 163 -17.08 3.57 -1.33
N ILE A 164 -18.00 4.54 -1.22
CA ILE A 164 -19.01 4.82 -2.27
C ILE A 164 -18.34 5.29 -3.56
N PRO A 165 -17.33 6.20 -3.53
CA PRO A 165 -16.66 6.65 -4.74
C PRO A 165 -15.92 5.55 -5.51
N ARG A 166 -15.84 4.30 -5.01
CA ARG A 166 -15.16 3.18 -5.72
C ARG A 166 -15.58 3.06 -7.17
N MET A 167 -16.83 3.38 -7.50
CA MET A 167 -17.38 3.30 -8.86
C MET A 167 -16.72 4.27 -9.84
N LEU A 168 -16.09 5.34 -9.34
CA LEU A 168 -15.38 6.34 -10.14
C LEU A 168 -13.95 5.90 -10.51
N TRP A 169 -13.43 4.85 -9.87
CA TRP A 169 -12.10 4.32 -10.16
C TRP A 169 -12.18 3.07 -11.04
N PRO A 170 -11.22 2.86 -11.96
CA PRO A 170 -11.16 1.60 -12.71
C PRO A 170 -10.98 0.41 -11.76
N LYS A 171 -11.50 -0.75 -12.17
CA LYS A 171 -11.41 -2.03 -11.43
C LYS A 171 -10.55 -2.99 -12.23
N THR A 172 -9.43 -3.45 -11.67
CA THR A 172 -8.64 -4.50 -12.33
C THR A 172 -9.31 -5.86 -12.14
N GLN A 173 -9.74 -6.53 -13.21
CA GLN A 173 -10.50 -7.78 -13.11
C GLN A 173 -9.59 -9.01 -13.18
N LEU A 174 -9.72 -9.95 -12.22
CA LEU A 174 -8.88 -11.16 -12.20
C LEU A 174 -9.02 -11.94 -13.51
N ARG A 175 -10.25 -12.07 -14.01
CA ARG A 175 -10.58 -12.77 -15.26
C ARG A 175 -9.77 -12.22 -16.45
N GLU A 176 -9.56 -10.92 -16.52
CA GLU A 176 -8.79 -10.29 -17.60
C GLU A 176 -7.29 -10.55 -17.43
N SER A 177 -6.78 -10.47 -16.20
CA SER A 177 -5.38 -10.84 -15.91
C SER A 177 -5.10 -12.30 -16.28
N LEU A 178 -6.08 -13.21 -16.07
CA LEU A 178 -5.99 -14.62 -16.45
C LEU A 178 -6.00 -14.81 -17.97
N LYS A 179 -6.92 -14.14 -18.69
CA LYS A 179 -7.00 -14.21 -20.16
C LYS A 179 -5.72 -13.70 -20.83
N ASN A 180 -5.12 -12.65 -20.30
CA ASN A 180 -3.90 -12.04 -20.85
C ASN A 180 -2.61 -12.77 -20.43
N ALA A 181 -2.69 -13.69 -19.46
CA ALA A 181 -1.53 -14.37 -18.90
C ALA A 181 -0.70 -15.12 -19.95
N SER A 182 -1.33 -15.71 -20.97
CA SER A 182 -0.65 -16.47 -22.03
C SER A 182 0.17 -15.57 -22.97
N LYS A 183 -0.19 -14.29 -23.11
CA LYS A 183 0.49 -13.33 -24.01
C LYS A 183 1.68 -12.65 -23.36
N ILE A 184 1.62 -12.45 -22.04
CA ILE A 184 2.55 -11.55 -21.33
C ILE A 184 3.54 -12.32 -20.46
N LYS A 185 3.23 -13.56 -20.05
CA LYS A 185 4.04 -14.35 -19.09
C LYS A 185 4.77 -15.49 -19.80
N THR A 186 6.05 -15.69 -19.48
CA THR A 186 6.81 -16.85 -19.95
C THR A 186 6.20 -18.14 -19.38
N LYS A 187 6.20 -19.24 -20.13
CA LYS A 187 5.61 -20.53 -19.69
C LYS A 187 6.11 -20.98 -18.30
N SER A 188 7.42 -20.86 -18.06
CA SER A 188 8.06 -21.23 -16.78
C SER A 188 7.61 -20.37 -15.57
N SER A 189 7.25 -19.10 -15.79
CA SER A 189 6.90 -18.17 -14.71
C SER A 189 5.39 -17.96 -14.56
N ARG A 190 4.58 -18.54 -15.46
CA ARG A 190 3.13 -18.29 -15.53
C ARG A 190 2.42 -18.63 -14.23
N ILE A 191 2.63 -19.83 -13.68
CA ILE A 191 1.98 -20.30 -12.44
C ILE A 191 2.31 -19.36 -11.28
N PHE A 192 3.59 -19.01 -11.12
CA PHE A 192 4.05 -18.10 -10.09
C PHE A 192 3.31 -16.75 -10.14
N TYR A 193 3.33 -16.08 -11.30
CA TYR A 193 2.67 -14.77 -11.41
C TYR A 193 1.15 -14.85 -11.33
N LEU A 194 0.53 -15.98 -11.70
CA LEU A 194 -0.90 -16.21 -11.53
C LEU A 194 -1.28 -16.34 -10.05
N PHE A 195 -0.51 -17.12 -9.29
CA PHE A 195 -0.67 -17.24 -7.85
C PHE A 195 -0.55 -15.88 -7.17
N ILE A 196 0.52 -15.13 -7.45
CA ILE A 196 0.75 -13.81 -6.88
C ILE A 196 -0.37 -12.83 -7.23
N THR A 197 -0.82 -12.79 -8.49
CA THR A 197 -1.92 -11.90 -8.89
C THR A 197 -3.21 -12.23 -8.12
N THR A 198 -3.48 -13.52 -7.93
CA THR A 198 -4.67 -13.98 -7.19
C THR A 198 -4.56 -13.60 -5.72
N MET A 199 -3.42 -13.91 -5.08
CA MET A 199 -3.14 -13.57 -3.69
C MET A 199 -3.30 -12.06 -3.44
N THR A 200 -2.69 -11.24 -4.31
CA THR A 200 -2.80 -9.78 -4.25
C THR A 200 -4.26 -9.33 -4.34
N LYS A 201 -5.04 -9.81 -5.32
CA LYS A 201 -6.45 -9.39 -5.45
C LYS A 201 -7.31 -9.80 -4.26
N VAL A 202 -7.12 -11.02 -3.75
CA VAL A 202 -7.80 -11.48 -2.52
C VAL A 202 -7.44 -10.56 -1.36
N PHE A 203 -6.15 -10.22 -1.20
CA PHE A 203 -5.69 -9.30 -0.17
C PHE A 203 -6.30 -7.90 -0.32
N TYR A 204 -6.39 -7.32 -1.51
CA TYR A 204 -7.01 -6.00 -1.70
C TYR A 204 -8.49 -5.99 -1.32
N ILE A 205 -9.23 -7.05 -1.66
CA ILE A 205 -10.63 -7.19 -1.27
C ILE A 205 -10.74 -7.34 0.25
N TRP A 206 -9.90 -8.19 0.85
CA TRP A 206 -9.83 -8.38 2.29
C TRP A 206 -9.49 -7.08 3.03
N ALA A 207 -8.40 -6.42 2.64
CA ALA A 207 -7.90 -5.17 3.21
C ALA A 207 -8.94 -4.06 3.16
N LYS A 208 -9.67 -3.92 2.05
CA LYS A 208 -10.77 -2.95 1.97
C LYS A 208 -11.80 -3.14 3.07
N HIS A 209 -12.13 -4.39 3.39
CA HIS A 209 -13.16 -4.70 4.37
C HIS A 209 -12.62 -4.69 5.81
N TYR A 210 -11.46 -5.31 6.04
CA TYR A 210 -10.93 -5.50 7.39
C TYR A 210 -9.98 -4.41 7.86
N ILE A 211 -9.28 -3.71 6.97
CA ILE A 211 -8.50 -2.51 7.34
C ILE A 211 -9.37 -1.27 7.16
N GLY A 212 -10.17 -1.22 6.10
CA GLY A 212 -11.11 -0.14 5.88
C GLY A 212 -12.30 -0.19 6.84
N TYR A 213 -13.32 -0.99 6.51
CA TYR A 213 -14.59 -0.95 7.24
C TYR A 213 -14.46 -1.37 8.70
N PHE A 214 -13.85 -2.53 8.97
CA PHE A 214 -13.80 -3.10 10.33
C PHE A 214 -13.15 -2.15 11.33
N LEU A 215 -11.95 -1.61 11.02
CA LEU A 215 -11.27 -0.68 11.93
C LEU A 215 -12.10 0.59 12.15
N ASN A 216 -12.67 1.16 11.08
CA ASN A 216 -13.55 2.32 11.22
C ASN A 216 -14.76 2.00 12.11
N TYR A 217 -15.39 0.84 11.96
CA TYR A 217 -16.53 0.44 12.79
C TYR A 217 -16.15 0.23 14.26
N ILE A 218 -15.00 -0.41 14.52
CA ILE A 218 -14.47 -0.61 15.87
C ILE A 218 -14.25 0.72 16.56
N ARG A 219 -13.63 1.70 15.89
CA ARG A 219 -13.45 3.03 16.46
C ARG A 219 -14.77 3.80 16.58
N PHE A 220 -15.68 3.66 15.62
CA PHE A 220 -16.98 4.35 15.61
C PHE A 220 -17.87 3.95 16.79
N LEU A 221 -17.84 2.67 17.15
CA LEU A 221 -18.54 2.11 18.31
C LEU A 221 -17.68 2.16 19.59
N ASN A 222 -16.49 2.76 19.53
CA ASN A 222 -15.53 2.86 20.63
C ASN A 222 -15.22 1.52 21.33
N ARG A 223 -14.97 0.47 20.54
CA ARG A 223 -14.76 -0.91 21.03
C ARG A 223 -13.30 -1.40 20.98
N ALA A 224 -12.34 -0.48 20.88
CA ALA A 224 -10.92 -0.81 20.98
C ALA A 224 -10.32 -0.22 22.25
N THR A 225 -9.54 -1.02 22.96
CA THR A 225 -8.69 -0.55 24.07
C THR A 225 -7.44 0.17 23.53
N ASP A 226 -6.73 0.91 24.39
CA ASP A 226 -5.48 1.58 23.99
C ASP A 226 -4.39 0.60 23.51
N GLU A 227 -4.30 -0.58 24.13
CA GLU A 227 -3.41 -1.67 23.70
C GLU A 227 -3.79 -2.20 22.32
N GLN A 228 -5.09 -2.37 22.04
CA GLN A 228 -5.55 -2.78 20.73
C GLN A 228 -5.27 -1.68 19.68
N ILE A 229 -5.44 -0.40 20.04
CA ILE A 229 -5.10 0.75 19.19
C ILE A 229 -3.60 0.74 18.84
N TYR A 230 -2.73 0.41 19.79
CA TYR A 230 -1.29 0.24 19.54
C TYR A 230 -1.03 -0.75 18.42
N HIS A 231 -1.65 -1.93 18.43
CA HIS A 231 -1.49 -2.93 17.37
C HIS A 231 -2.19 -2.54 16.06
N ILE A 232 -3.30 -1.80 16.13
CA ILE A 232 -3.98 -1.25 14.95
C ILE A 232 -3.07 -0.25 14.22
N TYR A 233 -2.32 0.59 14.93
CA TYR A 233 -1.35 1.47 14.27
C TYR A 233 -0.24 0.70 13.54
N LEU A 234 0.24 -0.42 14.09
CA LEU A 234 1.20 -1.27 13.37
C LEU A 234 0.59 -1.83 12.08
N LEU A 235 -0.67 -2.27 12.14
CA LEU A 235 -1.41 -2.71 10.96
C LEU A 235 -1.51 -1.59 9.92
N LEU A 236 -1.84 -0.36 10.35
CA LEU A 236 -1.97 0.81 9.48
C LEU A 236 -0.63 1.23 8.85
N ILE A 237 0.48 1.18 9.60
CA ILE A 237 1.85 1.43 9.10
C ILE A 237 2.19 0.45 7.97
N PHE A 238 2.08 -0.86 8.22
CA PHE A 238 2.40 -1.85 7.19
C PHE A 238 1.43 -1.81 6.01
N SER A 239 0.15 -1.52 6.26
CA SER A 239 -0.84 -1.38 5.19
C SER A 239 -0.54 -0.19 4.28
N ALA A 240 -0.08 0.93 4.84
CA ALA A 240 0.32 2.10 4.05
C ALA A 240 1.50 1.75 3.14
N PHE A 241 2.45 1.00 3.67
CA PHE A 241 3.59 0.54 2.88
C PHE A 241 3.15 -0.42 1.78
N ALA A 242 2.31 -1.40 2.08
CA ALA A 242 1.82 -2.37 1.12
C ALA A 242 1.02 -1.73 -0.04
N THR A 243 0.27 -0.65 0.20
CA THR A 243 -0.38 0.08 -0.91
C THR A 243 0.65 0.88 -1.71
N THR A 244 1.58 1.54 -1.06
CA THR A 244 2.41 2.57 -1.70
C THR A 244 3.69 2.02 -2.37
N ILE A 245 4.29 0.97 -1.81
CA ILE A 245 5.58 0.41 -2.27
C ILE A 245 5.48 -0.25 -3.65
N SER A 246 4.28 -0.71 -4.04
CA SER A 246 4.03 -1.38 -5.32
C SER A 246 4.50 -0.54 -6.52
N ILE A 247 4.09 0.73 -6.57
CA ILE A 247 4.42 1.68 -7.65
C ILE A 247 5.93 1.92 -7.72
N PHE A 248 6.59 2.04 -6.56
CA PHE A 248 8.02 2.24 -6.48
C PHE A 248 8.79 1.01 -6.98
N LEU A 249 8.44 -0.19 -6.51
CA LEU A 249 9.04 -1.44 -6.97
C LEU A 249 8.85 -1.67 -8.46
N HIS A 250 7.68 -1.30 -9.00
CA HIS A 250 7.44 -1.33 -10.45
C HIS A 250 8.31 -0.36 -11.22
N THR A 251 8.57 0.83 -10.67
CA THR A 251 9.46 1.82 -11.28
C THR A 251 10.90 1.31 -11.32
N LEU A 252 11.38 0.70 -10.22
CA LEU A 252 12.69 0.05 -10.17
C LEU A 252 12.80 -1.09 -11.19
N LYS A 253 11.75 -1.93 -11.29
CA LYS A 253 11.67 -3.01 -12.28
C LYS A 253 11.73 -2.47 -13.70
N PHE A 254 10.93 -1.45 -14.01
CA PHE A 254 10.84 -0.85 -15.34
C PHE A 254 12.17 -0.24 -15.79
N LYS A 255 12.92 0.37 -14.87
CA LYS A 255 14.26 0.90 -15.13
C LYS A 255 15.35 -0.17 -15.19
N GLY A 256 15.02 -1.43 -14.94
CA GLY A 256 15.98 -2.53 -14.92
C GLY A 256 16.91 -2.55 -13.71
N TYR A 257 16.60 -1.79 -12.64
CA TYR A 257 17.41 -1.78 -11.42
C TYR A 257 17.24 -3.05 -10.58
N ILE A 258 16.06 -3.68 -10.66
CA ILE A 258 15.77 -4.95 -9.98
C ILE A 258 15.08 -5.92 -10.92
N ALA A 259 15.34 -7.21 -10.73
CA ALA A 259 14.66 -8.25 -11.50
C ALA A 259 13.15 -8.30 -11.16
N PRO A 260 12.28 -8.70 -12.12
CA PRO A 260 10.85 -8.84 -11.89
C PRO A 260 10.47 -9.73 -10.71
N LYS A 261 11.18 -10.85 -10.50
CA LYS A 261 10.95 -11.75 -9.36
C LYS A 261 11.31 -11.08 -8.03
N THR A 262 12.43 -10.36 -7.97
CA THR A 262 12.85 -9.62 -6.77
C THR A 262 11.82 -8.55 -6.40
N SER A 263 11.32 -7.80 -7.39
CA SER A 263 10.25 -6.81 -7.21
C SER A 263 8.99 -7.44 -6.59
N VAL A 264 8.56 -8.61 -7.08
CA VAL A 264 7.43 -9.35 -6.50
C VAL A 264 7.72 -9.79 -5.08
N MET A 265 8.89 -10.36 -4.80
CA MET A 265 9.20 -10.88 -3.47
C MET A 265 9.23 -9.77 -2.42
N LEU A 266 9.83 -8.62 -2.75
CA LEU A 266 9.78 -7.43 -1.89
C LEU A 266 8.35 -6.97 -1.64
N TYR A 267 7.48 -7.10 -2.63
CA TYR A 267 6.07 -6.79 -2.45
C TYR A 267 5.34 -7.80 -1.56
N VAL A 268 5.59 -9.09 -1.72
CA VAL A 268 5.01 -10.15 -0.87
C VAL A 268 5.43 -9.97 0.58
N ILE A 269 6.69 -9.60 0.85
CA ILE A 269 7.18 -9.29 2.20
C ILE A 269 6.32 -8.20 2.86
N SER A 270 5.89 -7.18 2.11
CA SER A 270 5.01 -6.16 2.68
C SER A 270 3.66 -6.72 3.15
N TYR A 271 3.09 -7.69 2.42
CA TYR A 271 1.86 -8.36 2.85
C TYR A 271 2.06 -9.30 4.03
N LEU A 272 3.20 -9.98 4.12
CA LEU A 272 3.53 -10.80 5.28
C LEU A 272 3.62 -9.94 6.54
N ALA A 273 4.22 -8.74 6.44
CA ALA A 273 4.22 -7.78 7.54
C ALA A 273 2.80 -7.35 7.93
N THR A 274 1.94 -7.03 6.95
CA THR A 274 0.53 -6.73 7.23
C THR A 274 -0.21 -7.91 7.87
N PHE A 275 0.03 -9.15 7.42
CA PHE A 275 -0.56 -10.36 7.99
C PHE A 275 -0.09 -10.61 9.42
N TYR A 276 1.18 -10.37 9.70
CA TYR A 276 1.70 -10.41 11.07
C TYR A 276 0.92 -9.45 11.98
N SER A 277 0.64 -8.21 11.54
CA SER A 277 -0.19 -7.28 12.33
C SER A 277 -1.62 -7.77 12.54
N PHE A 278 -2.22 -8.48 11.56
CA PHE A 278 -3.52 -9.11 11.76
C PHE A 278 -3.51 -10.17 12.88
N ILE A 279 -2.41 -10.93 13.01
CA ILE A 279 -2.25 -11.89 14.11
C ILE A 279 -2.15 -11.17 15.46
N GLN A 280 -1.53 -9.99 15.50
CA GLN A 280 -1.43 -9.16 16.71
C GLN A 280 -2.80 -8.60 17.13
N ILE A 281 -3.65 -8.20 16.19
CA ILE A 281 -5.01 -7.73 16.49
C ILE A 281 -6.07 -8.85 16.52
N ARG A 282 -5.67 -10.13 16.62
CA ARG A 282 -6.61 -11.26 16.57
C ARG A 282 -7.71 -11.19 17.62
N GLU A 283 -7.36 -10.69 18.80
CA GLU A 283 -8.30 -10.53 19.92
C GLU A 283 -9.41 -9.54 19.58
N VAL A 284 -9.10 -8.46 18.85
CA VAL A 284 -10.09 -7.46 18.43
C VAL A 284 -11.20 -8.12 17.59
N PHE A 285 -10.84 -9.08 16.72
CA PHE A 285 -11.83 -9.84 15.94
C PHE A 285 -12.69 -10.77 16.81
N ILE A 286 -12.07 -11.44 17.78
CA ILE A 286 -12.75 -12.41 18.66
C ILE A 286 -13.70 -11.69 19.64
N VAL A 287 -13.29 -10.57 20.20
CA VAL A 287 -14.14 -9.77 21.10
C VAL A 287 -15.29 -9.10 20.33
N ASN A 288 -15.09 -8.79 19.05
CA ASN A 288 -16.06 -8.12 18.18
C ASN A 288 -16.52 -9.03 17.03
N LEU A 289 -16.95 -10.27 17.34
CA LEU A 289 -17.41 -11.22 16.33
C LEU A 289 -18.63 -10.71 15.54
N ASP A 290 -19.48 -9.89 16.16
CA ASP A 290 -20.61 -9.23 15.51
C ASP A 290 -20.14 -8.32 14.36
N ILE A 291 -19.20 -7.41 14.64
CA ILE A 291 -18.62 -6.50 13.63
C ILE A 291 -17.84 -7.31 12.59
N THR A 292 -17.10 -8.33 13.01
CA THR A 292 -16.37 -9.25 12.11
C THR A 292 -17.34 -9.91 11.13
N PHE A 293 -18.50 -10.35 11.59
CA PHE A 293 -19.53 -10.97 10.77
C PHE A 293 -20.19 -9.97 9.81
N TYR A 294 -20.53 -8.77 10.27
CA TYR A 294 -21.05 -7.71 9.38
C TYR A 294 -20.06 -7.36 8.26
N VAL A 295 -18.76 -7.32 8.58
CA VAL A 295 -17.71 -7.05 7.59
C VAL A 295 -17.54 -8.24 6.62
N LEU A 296 -17.67 -9.47 7.11
CA LEU A 296 -17.66 -10.68 6.27
C LEU A 296 -18.83 -10.71 5.29
N ILE A 297 -20.05 -10.37 5.73
CA ILE A 297 -21.21 -10.21 4.83
C ILE A 297 -20.91 -9.13 3.78
N GLY A 298 -20.36 -7.98 4.22
CA GLY A 298 -19.94 -6.92 3.30
C GLY A 298 -18.95 -7.41 2.24
N LEU A 299 -17.99 -8.26 2.64
CA LEU A 299 -17.01 -8.88 1.74
C LEU A 299 -17.67 -9.81 0.72
N VAL A 300 -18.67 -10.61 1.12
CA VAL A 300 -19.43 -11.45 0.19
C VAL A 300 -20.28 -10.59 -0.75
N LEU A 301 -20.97 -9.58 -0.21
CA LEU A 301 -21.83 -8.68 -0.98
C LEU A 301 -21.07 -7.76 -1.92
N ASN A 302 -19.76 -7.56 -1.72
CA ASN A 302 -18.88 -6.82 -2.62
C ASN A 302 -18.88 -7.36 -4.07
N PHE A 303 -19.22 -8.63 -4.25
CA PHE A 303 -19.37 -9.26 -5.57
C PHE A 303 -20.77 -9.07 -6.17
N THR A 304 -21.64 -8.29 -5.51
CA THR A 304 -23.04 -8.06 -5.90
C THR A 304 -23.35 -6.56 -5.94
N ARG A 305 -24.53 -6.20 -6.48
CA ARG A 305 -25.04 -4.81 -6.47
C ARG A 305 -25.52 -4.34 -5.09
N PHE A 306 -25.66 -5.24 -4.12
CA PHE A 306 -26.24 -4.94 -2.81
C PHE A 306 -25.24 -4.39 -1.79
N GLN A 307 -23.97 -4.22 -2.17
CA GLN A 307 -22.95 -3.70 -1.26
C GLN A 307 -23.29 -2.29 -0.73
N HIS A 308 -23.75 -1.37 -1.59
CA HIS A 308 -24.04 0.01 -1.17
C HIS A 308 -25.31 0.12 -0.31
N PRO A 309 -26.45 -0.51 -0.68
CA PRO A 309 -27.60 -0.62 0.21
C PRO A 309 -27.23 -1.22 1.58
N TYR A 310 -26.43 -2.29 1.59
CA TYR A 310 -25.96 -2.91 2.82
C TYR A 310 -25.16 -1.94 3.71
N GLN A 311 -24.25 -1.16 3.12
CA GLN A 311 -23.48 -0.14 3.85
C GLN A 311 -24.36 0.96 4.42
N PHE A 312 -25.40 1.38 3.68
CA PHE A 312 -26.39 2.35 4.19
C PHE A 312 -27.21 1.77 5.35
N CYS A 313 -27.61 0.50 5.28
CA CYS A 313 -28.29 -0.18 6.39
C CYS A 313 -27.38 -0.29 7.62
N LEU A 314 -26.10 -0.63 7.45
CA LEU A 314 -25.12 -0.66 8.56
C LEU A 314 -24.92 0.74 9.17
N MET A 315 -24.90 1.79 8.35
CA MET A 315 -24.84 3.16 8.84
C MET A 315 -26.01 3.44 9.79
N ILE A 316 -27.26 3.18 9.38
CA ILE A 316 -28.43 3.37 10.24
C ILE A 316 -28.32 2.52 11.51
N LEU A 317 -28.02 1.23 11.36
CA LEU A 317 -27.93 0.29 12.47
C LEU A 317 -26.87 0.70 13.50
N PHE A 318 -25.68 1.09 13.05
CA PHE A 318 -24.58 1.44 13.95
C PHE A 318 -24.78 2.79 14.63
N ASN A 319 -25.44 3.76 13.97
CA ASN A 319 -25.85 4.99 14.65
C ASN A 319 -26.85 4.68 15.76
N LEU A 320 -27.83 3.79 15.53
CA LEU A 320 -28.75 3.34 16.58
C LEU A 320 -28.00 2.67 17.74
N PHE A 321 -27.03 1.79 17.46
CA PHE A 321 -26.20 1.16 18.49
C PHE A 321 -25.34 2.15 19.27
N LYS A 322 -24.81 3.17 18.59
CA LYS A 322 -23.99 4.21 19.22
C LYS A 322 -24.79 5.09 20.17
N HIS A 323 -26.03 5.43 19.83
CA HIS A 323 -26.87 6.35 20.62
C HIS A 323 -27.72 5.67 21.69
N ASN A 324 -28.26 4.49 21.42
CA ASN A 324 -29.15 3.80 22.36
C ASN A 324 -28.39 2.83 23.28
N GLY A 325 -27.06 2.76 23.12
CA GLY A 325 -26.27 1.64 23.62
C GLY A 325 -26.55 0.39 22.78
N LEU A 326 -25.57 -0.51 22.75
CA LEU A 326 -25.82 -1.84 22.21
C LEU A 326 -26.78 -2.57 23.16
N PRO A 327 -27.76 -3.34 22.66
CA PRO A 327 -28.30 -4.40 23.49
C PRO A 327 -27.10 -5.23 23.94
N ALA A 328 -26.86 -5.27 25.26
CA ALA A 328 -25.71 -5.93 25.88
C ALA A 328 -25.39 -7.21 25.10
N ASN A 329 -24.17 -7.27 24.54
CA ASN A 329 -23.70 -8.22 23.53
C ASN A 329 -24.62 -9.44 23.39
N VAL A 330 -25.19 -9.70 22.21
CA VAL A 330 -25.86 -10.99 21.93
C VAL A 330 -24.96 -12.18 22.35
N ILE A 331 -23.64 -11.98 22.32
CA ILE A 331 -22.61 -12.88 22.84
C ILE A 331 -22.59 -12.98 24.38
N GLN A 332 -22.77 -11.88 25.13
CA GLN A 332 -22.99 -11.98 26.59
C GLN A 332 -24.25 -12.81 26.90
N TYR A 333 -25.33 -12.66 26.14
CA TYR A 333 -26.52 -13.52 26.31
C TYR A 333 -26.25 -15.00 25.93
N LEU A 334 -25.45 -15.26 24.89
CA LEU A 334 -25.10 -16.62 24.44
C LEU A 334 -24.04 -17.31 25.31
N PHE A 335 -23.16 -16.57 26.00
CA PHE A 335 -22.05 -17.14 26.79
C PHE A 335 -22.18 -16.94 28.31
N LEU A 336 -23.08 -16.07 28.80
CA LEU A 336 -23.43 -16.04 30.23
C LEU A 336 -24.43 -17.13 30.63
N THR A 337 -24.99 -17.87 29.67
CA THR A 337 -25.86 -19.04 29.93
C THR A 337 -25.09 -20.36 30.06
N THR A 338 -23.76 -20.33 30.02
CA THR A 338 -22.89 -21.54 30.14
C THR A 338 -21.91 -21.51 31.32
N ARG A 339 -22.14 -20.66 32.32
CA ARG A 339 -21.55 -20.78 33.66
C ARG A 339 -22.67 -20.97 34.67
#